data_AF-A0A8C6YXJ1-F1
#
_entry.id   AF-A0A8C6YXJ1-F1
#
_cell.length_a   1.000
_cell.length_b   1.000
_cell.length_c   1.000
_cell.angle_alpha   90.00
_cell.angle_beta   90.00
_cell.angle_gamma   90.00
#
_symmetry.space_group_name_H-M   'P 1'
#
loop_
_entity.id
_entity.type
_entity.pdbx_description
1 polymer ?
#
loop_
_entity_poly.entity_id
_entity_poly.type
_entity_poly.pdbx_seq_one_letter_code
_entity_poly.pdbx_strand_id
1 'polypeptide(L)'
;MDQINKDMREAEKTLTELNKCCGLCVCPCNRLSSRAHRAAWGDGTENSADHVISMQPRRVNQQPQASGGPSSGYITRITNDAREDEMDENLAQVGNILGNLKNMALDMGNEIDAQNKQIDRITIKADTNKDRIEQANIRAKKLIDN
;
A
#
# COMPACT_ATOMS: atom_id res chain seq x y z
N MET A 1 7.79 8.50 -4.50
CA MET A 1 8.66 8.84 -3.35
C MET A 1 10.14 8.66 -3.65
N ASP A 2 10.53 7.61 -4.35
CA ASP A 2 11.95 7.29 -4.55
C ASP A 2 12.69 8.33 -5.40
N GLN A 3 12.01 8.93 -6.39
CA GLN A 3 12.55 10.04 -7.18
C GLN A 3 12.90 11.25 -6.29
N ILE A 4 11.98 11.68 -5.42
CA ILE A 4 12.22 12.79 -4.47
C ILE A 4 13.42 12.47 -3.58
N ASN A 5 13.53 11.23 -3.10
CA ASN A 5 14.69 10.84 -2.30
C ASN A 5 16.00 10.95 -3.11
N LYS A 6 16.01 10.49 -4.36
CA LYS A 6 17.16 10.60 -5.26
C LYS A 6 17.56 12.06 -5.48
N ASP A 7 16.60 12.91 -5.82
CA ASP A 7 16.81 14.34 -6.06
C ASP A 7 17.35 15.04 -4.80
N MET A 8 16.82 14.68 -3.61
CA MET A 8 17.31 15.21 -2.34
C MET A 8 18.74 14.78 -2.03
N ARG A 9 19.14 13.55 -2.38
CA ARG A 9 20.54 13.10 -2.21
C ARG A 9 21.48 13.86 -3.15
N GLU A 10 21.02 14.24 -4.33
CA GLU A 10 21.79 15.06 -5.26
C GLU A 10 21.93 16.50 -4.76
N ALA A 11 20.84 17.12 -4.33
CA ALA A 11 20.83 18.46 -3.74
C ALA A 11 21.72 18.57 -2.48
N GLU A 12 21.74 17.55 -1.62
CA GLU A 12 22.63 17.53 -0.46
C GLU A 12 24.12 17.47 -0.85
N LYS A 13 24.46 16.76 -1.94
CA LYS A 13 25.85 16.69 -2.43
C LYS A 13 26.29 18.03 -2.98
N THR A 14 25.48 18.65 -3.83
CA THR A 14 25.80 19.96 -4.42
C THR A 14 25.97 21.03 -3.34
N LEU A 15 25.07 21.08 -2.35
CA LEU A 15 25.21 22.00 -1.20
C LEU A 15 26.48 21.73 -0.38
N THR A 16 26.87 20.46 -0.24
CA THR A 16 28.12 20.09 0.46
C THR A 16 29.36 20.49 -0.34
N GLU A 17 29.33 20.38 -1.66
CA GLU A 17 30.41 20.81 -2.55
C GLU A 17 30.58 22.33 -2.55
N LEU A 18 29.49 23.09 -2.59
CA LEU A 18 29.51 24.54 -2.50
C LEU A 18 30.11 25.03 -1.17
N ASN A 19 29.84 24.33 -0.07
CA ASN A 19 30.43 24.63 1.24
C ASN A 19 31.95 24.29 1.32
N LYS A 20 32.48 23.46 0.42
CA LYS A 20 33.92 23.08 0.41
C LYS A 20 34.81 24.10 -0.28
N CYS A 21 34.26 25.18 -0.84
CA CYS A 21 35.01 26.25 -1.50
C CYS A 21 35.26 27.45 -0.57
N CYS A 22 35.70 27.20 0.67
CA CYS A 22 36.31 28.21 1.53
C CYS A 22 37.52 27.58 2.24
N GLY A 23 38.67 27.59 1.55
CA GLY A 23 40.02 27.49 2.14
C GLY A 23 40.29 26.41 3.20
N LEU A 24 40.82 25.27 2.76
CA LEU A 24 41.76 24.45 3.53
C LEU A 24 41.25 23.66 4.76
N CYS A 25 40.10 22.98 4.66
CA CYS A 25 39.85 21.81 5.51
C CYS A 25 38.87 20.82 4.86
N VAL A 26 39.32 19.59 4.60
CA VAL A 26 38.42 18.44 4.42
C VAL A 26 37.82 18.15 5.78
N CYS A 27 36.72 18.83 6.11
CA CYS A 27 36.04 18.60 7.37
C CYS A 27 35.50 17.15 7.38
N PRO A 28 35.97 16.26 8.30
CA PRO A 28 35.45 14.90 8.45
C PRO A 28 34.12 14.93 9.20
N CYS A 29 33.20 15.79 8.75
CA CYS A 29 31.89 15.97 9.36
C CYS A 29 31.05 14.73 9.08
N ASN A 30 31.09 13.83 10.08
CA ASN A 30 30.10 12.83 10.45
C ASN A 30 29.15 12.41 9.33
N ARG A 31 29.37 11.20 8.82
CA ARG A 31 28.34 10.37 8.18
C ARG A 31 27.25 9.99 9.19
N LEU A 32 26.62 10.96 9.82
CA LEU A 32 25.33 10.81 10.46
C LEU A 32 24.29 10.84 9.33
N SER A 33 24.28 9.76 8.53
CA SER A 33 23.03 9.35 7.90
C SER A 33 22.03 9.27 9.04
N SER A 34 21.06 10.19 9.08
CA SER A 34 20.13 10.30 10.19
C SER A 34 19.54 8.92 10.42
N ARG A 35 19.55 8.44 11.68
CA ARG A 35 19.02 7.12 12.03
C ARG A 35 17.59 6.93 11.48
N ALA A 36 16.82 8.02 11.43
CA ALA A 36 15.52 8.13 10.77
C ALA A 36 15.58 7.86 9.24
N HIS A 37 16.50 8.47 8.50
CA HIS A 37 16.67 8.16 7.07
C HIS A 37 17.08 6.70 6.84
N ARG A 38 17.97 6.14 7.66
CA ARG A 38 18.30 4.71 7.57
C ARG A 38 17.11 3.81 7.93
N ALA A 39 16.24 4.21 8.84
CA ALA A 39 15.03 3.45 9.16
C ALA A 39 13.99 3.51 8.02
N ALA A 40 13.83 4.68 7.38
CA ALA A 40 12.85 4.89 6.31
C ALA A 40 13.32 4.41 4.92
N TRP A 41 14.64 4.40 4.68
CA TRP A 41 15.26 4.19 3.37
C TRP A 41 16.46 3.25 3.37
N GLY A 42 16.91 2.80 4.54
CA GLY A 42 17.96 1.79 4.63
C GLY A 42 17.40 0.41 4.30
N ASP A 43 18.28 -0.45 3.80
CA ASP A 43 18.09 -1.89 3.72
C ASP A 43 18.05 -2.46 5.15
N GLY A 44 16.95 -2.19 5.85
CA GLY A 44 16.63 -2.73 7.14
C GLY A 44 16.11 -4.13 6.93
N THR A 45 16.91 -5.11 7.31
CA THR A 45 16.56 -6.52 7.48
C THR A 45 15.38 -6.67 8.44
N GLU A 46 14.17 -6.44 7.94
CA GLU A 46 12.92 -6.93 8.51
C GLU A 46 12.14 -7.58 7.37
N ASN A 47 12.50 -8.85 7.17
CA ASN A 47 11.71 -9.94 6.63
C ASN A 47 10.44 -9.60 5.84
N SER A 48 10.46 -10.04 4.58
CA SER A 48 9.29 -10.55 3.85
C SER A 48 8.14 -9.57 3.61
N ALA A 49 8.18 -8.88 2.48
CA ALA A 49 7.06 -8.82 1.52
C ALA A 49 7.32 -7.79 0.42
N ASP A 50 8.35 -8.01 -0.40
CA ASP A 50 8.19 -7.72 -1.84
C ASP A 50 7.33 -8.83 -2.45
N HIS A 51 6.17 -9.07 -1.84
CA HIS A 51 5.16 -9.94 -2.40
C HIS A 51 4.35 -9.01 -3.29
N VAL A 52 4.82 -8.86 -4.54
CA VAL A 52 3.87 -8.75 -5.64
C VAL A 52 2.88 -9.89 -5.38
N ILE A 53 1.65 -9.57 -5.00
CA ILE A 53 0.59 -10.54 -4.78
C ILE A 53 0.35 -11.20 -6.14
N SER A 54 1.14 -12.23 -6.42
CA SER A 54 1.05 -13.08 -7.61
C SER A 54 0.06 -14.21 -7.38
N MET A 55 -0.70 -14.16 -6.27
CA MET A 55 -1.96 -14.88 -6.15
C MET A 55 -3.04 -14.10 -6.90
N GLN A 56 -2.91 -14.09 -8.23
CA GLN A 56 -4.08 -14.08 -9.10
C GLN A 56 -5.05 -15.10 -8.50
N PRO A 57 -6.33 -14.77 -8.24
CA PRO A 57 -7.24 -15.68 -7.59
C PRO A 57 -7.24 -16.97 -8.40
N ARG A 58 -6.64 -18.02 -7.83
CA ARG A 58 -6.85 -19.38 -8.33
C ARG A 58 -8.36 -19.50 -8.34
N ARG A 59 -8.93 -19.73 -9.53
CA ARG A 59 -10.34 -20.06 -9.65
C ARG A 59 -10.61 -21.16 -8.65
N VAL A 60 -11.19 -20.78 -7.52
CA VAL A 60 -11.76 -21.73 -6.59
C VAL A 60 -12.85 -22.33 -7.44
N ASN A 61 -12.62 -23.57 -7.87
CA ASN A 61 -13.67 -24.44 -8.32
C ASN A 61 -14.55 -24.65 -7.09
N GLN A 62 -15.30 -23.62 -6.71
CA GLN A 62 -16.42 -23.67 -5.80
C GLN A 62 -17.48 -24.37 -6.62
N GLN A 63 -17.28 -25.69 -6.73
CA GLN A 63 -18.38 -26.62 -6.79
C GLN A 63 -19.38 -26.11 -5.75
N PRO A 64 -20.64 -25.84 -6.13
CA PRO A 64 -21.61 -25.33 -5.18
C PRO A 64 -21.59 -26.32 -4.02
N GLN A 65 -21.07 -25.87 -2.88
CA GLN A 65 -21.20 -26.59 -1.64
C GLN A 65 -22.67 -26.43 -1.33
N ALA A 66 -23.46 -27.36 -1.89
CA ALA A 66 -24.83 -27.62 -1.53
C ALA A 66 -24.79 -27.82 -0.02
N SER A 67 -25.11 -26.75 0.69
CA SER A 67 -25.28 -26.74 2.12
C SER A 67 -26.36 -27.77 2.39
N GLY A 68 -25.96 -28.85 3.06
CA GLY A 68 -26.86 -29.90 3.50
C GLY A 68 -27.94 -29.30 4.38
N GLY A 69 -29.12 -29.11 3.78
CA GLY A 69 -30.38 -28.74 4.39
C GLY A 69 -31.49 -29.26 3.48
N PRO A 70 -32.64 -29.70 4.02
CA PRO A 70 -33.61 -30.48 3.28
C PRO A 70 -34.14 -29.69 2.07
N SER A 71 -33.81 -30.19 0.88
CA SER A 71 -34.42 -30.00 -0.44
C SER A 71 -35.73 -29.20 -0.49
N SER A 72 -35.64 -27.91 -0.27
CA SER A 72 -36.64 -26.92 -0.63
C SER A 72 -35.86 -25.66 -0.97
N GLY A 73 -36.19 -25.00 -2.07
CA GLY A 73 -35.46 -23.83 -2.56
C GLY A 73 -35.40 -22.69 -1.54
N TYR A 74 -35.02 -21.51 -2.00
CA TYR A 74 -34.95 -20.30 -1.17
C TYR A 74 -36.31 -19.92 -0.55
N ILE A 75 -37.41 -20.55 -0.99
CA ILE A 75 -38.77 -20.29 -0.52
C ILE A 75 -39.47 -21.61 -0.16
N THR A 76 -40.21 -21.59 0.96
CA THR A 76 -41.15 -22.65 1.30
C THR A 76 -42.37 -22.59 0.40
N ARG A 77 -42.61 -23.66 -0.38
CA ARG A 77 -43.76 -23.75 -1.30
C ARG A 77 -45.07 -23.96 -0.54
N ILE A 78 -46.07 -23.12 -0.79
CA ILE A 78 -47.40 -23.21 -0.17
C ILE A 78 -48.44 -23.60 -1.21
N THR A 79 -48.50 -22.86 -2.32
CA THR A 79 -49.48 -23.10 -3.40
C THR A 79 -48.91 -23.88 -4.58
N ASN A 80 -47.58 -24.05 -4.67
CA ASN A 80 -46.88 -24.65 -5.81
C ASN A 80 -47.31 -24.02 -7.15
N ASP A 81 -47.43 -22.70 -7.18
CA ASP A 81 -47.80 -21.94 -8.37
C ASP A 81 -46.55 -21.40 -9.10
N ALA A 82 -46.73 -21.00 -10.36
CA ALA A 82 -45.64 -20.48 -11.19
C ALA A 82 -44.97 -19.23 -10.60
N ARG A 83 -45.68 -18.49 -9.73
CA ARG A 83 -45.13 -17.35 -9.01
C ARG A 83 -44.12 -17.78 -7.95
N GLU A 84 -44.42 -18.82 -7.16
CA GLU A 84 -43.45 -19.39 -6.21
C GLU A 84 -42.21 -19.93 -6.93
N ASP A 85 -42.36 -20.56 -8.10
CA ASP A 85 -41.22 -21.01 -8.92
C ASP A 85 -40.37 -19.83 -9.43
N GLU A 86 -40.98 -18.76 -9.94
CA GLU A 86 -40.26 -17.55 -10.39
C GLU A 86 -39.53 -16.87 -9.23
N MET A 87 -40.16 -16.78 -8.06
CA MET A 87 -39.52 -16.20 -6.88
C MET A 87 -38.33 -17.04 -6.41
N ASP A 88 -38.40 -18.37 -6.48
CA ASP A 88 -37.30 -19.27 -6.13
C ASP A 88 -36.13 -19.14 -7.12
N GLU A 89 -36.42 -19.05 -8.42
CA GLU A 89 -35.41 -18.79 -9.46
C GLU A 89 -34.74 -17.43 -9.29
N ASN A 90 -35.52 -16.38 -9.05
CA ASN A 90 -35.01 -15.03 -8.82
C ASN A 90 -34.11 -15.00 -7.57
N LEU A 91 -34.50 -15.66 -6.47
CA LEU A 91 -33.67 -15.75 -5.27
C LEU A 91 -32.40 -16.58 -5.48
N ALA A 92 -32.44 -17.61 -6.32
CA ALA A 92 -31.23 -18.33 -6.72
C ALA A 92 -30.25 -17.45 -7.49
N GLN A 93 -30.75 -16.60 -8.40
CA GLN A 93 -29.93 -15.61 -9.10
C GLN A 93 -29.35 -14.58 -8.12
N VAL A 94 -30.15 -14.08 -7.17
CA VAL A 94 -29.67 -13.19 -6.10
C VAL A 94 -28.61 -13.88 -5.25
N GLY A 95 -28.74 -15.17 -4.95
CA GLY A 95 -27.71 -15.96 -4.25
C GLY A 95 -26.37 -15.98 -4.99
N ASN A 96 -26.40 -16.15 -6.32
CA ASN A 96 -25.21 -16.08 -7.16
C ASN A 96 -24.58 -14.68 -7.17
N ILE A 97 -25.41 -13.63 -7.31
CA ILE A 97 -24.96 -12.23 -7.24
C ILE A 97 -24.33 -11.93 -5.88
N LEU A 98 -24.95 -12.38 -4.78
CA LEU A 98 -24.44 -12.23 -3.43
C LEU A 98 -23.09 -12.96 -3.25
N GLY A 99 -22.92 -14.13 -3.85
CA GLY A 99 -21.64 -14.85 -3.89
C GLY A 99 -20.56 -14.03 -4.59
N ASN A 100 -20.88 -13.40 -5.73
CA ASN A 100 -19.94 -12.52 -6.43
C ASN A 100 -19.62 -11.25 -5.63
N LEU A 101 -20.63 -10.61 -5.02
CA LEU A 101 -20.43 -9.45 -4.15
C LEU A 101 -19.54 -9.79 -2.95
N LYS A 102 -19.71 -10.97 -2.35
CA LYS A 102 -18.85 -11.44 -1.26
C LYS A 102 -17.40 -11.55 -1.72
N ASN A 103 -17.14 -12.15 -2.88
CA ASN A 103 -15.77 -12.26 -3.40
C ASN A 103 -15.17 -10.87 -3.67
N MET A 104 -15.91 -9.96 -4.31
CA MET A 104 -15.46 -8.58 -4.53
C MET A 104 -15.19 -7.84 -3.22
N ALA A 105 -16.01 -8.04 -2.18
CA ALA A 105 -15.80 -7.43 -0.88
C ALA A 105 -14.53 -7.96 -0.19
N LEU A 106 -14.23 -9.26 -0.32
CA LEU A 106 -13.01 -9.85 0.20
C LEU A 106 -11.76 -9.34 -0.54
N ASP A 107 -11.81 -9.32 -1.87
CA ASP A 107 -10.71 -8.84 -2.70
C ASP A 107 -10.44 -7.35 -2.44
N MET A 108 -11.51 -6.54 -2.37
CA MET A 108 -11.41 -5.12 -2.04
C MET A 108 -10.87 -4.90 -0.62
N GLY A 109 -11.31 -5.70 0.35
CA GLY A 109 -10.79 -5.62 1.73
C GLY A 109 -9.29 -5.90 1.80
N ASN A 110 -8.83 -6.96 1.15
CA ASN A 110 -7.41 -7.31 1.10
C ASN A 110 -6.58 -6.24 0.38
N GLU A 111 -7.10 -5.67 -0.71
CA GLU A 111 -6.44 -4.60 -1.45
C GLU A 111 -6.35 -3.32 -0.61
N ILE A 112 -7.40 -2.96 0.14
CA ILE A 112 -7.38 -1.82 1.06
C ILE A 112 -6.31 -2.02 2.15
N ASP A 113 -6.23 -3.21 2.74
CA ASP A 113 -5.22 -3.51 3.77
C ASP A 113 -3.78 -3.44 3.21
N ALA A 114 -3.57 -3.92 1.98
CA ALA A 114 -2.29 -3.82 1.30
C ALA A 114 -1.91 -2.36 1.01
N GLN A 115 -2.86 -1.57 0.51
CA GLN A 115 -2.66 -0.14 0.23
C GLN A 115 -2.43 0.66 1.52
N ASN A 116 -3.14 0.37 2.61
CA ASN A 116 -2.93 1.02 3.91
C ASN A 116 -1.48 0.85 4.39
N LYS A 117 -0.95 -0.38 4.34
CA LYS A 117 0.47 -0.63 4.67
C LYS A 117 1.44 0.10 3.75
N GLN A 118 1.09 0.25 2.47
CA GLN A 118 1.90 1.02 1.52
C GLN A 118 1.87 2.51 1.84
N ILE A 119 0.71 3.06 2.21
CA ILE A 119 0.54 4.44 2.64
C ILE A 119 1.38 4.72 3.88
N ASP A 120 1.39 3.83 4.88
CA ASP A 120 2.22 4.00 6.08
C ASP A 120 3.72 4.15 5.73
N ARG A 121 4.22 3.31 4.79
CA ARG A 121 5.59 3.44 4.29
C ARG A 121 5.82 4.76 3.56
N ILE A 122 4.85 5.21 2.77
CA ILE A 122 4.92 6.50 2.06
C ILE A 122 4.97 7.66 3.06
N THR A 123 4.16 7.62 4.12
CA THR A 123 4.13 8.62 5.18
C THR A 123 5.49 8.75 5.86
N ILE A 124 6.08 7.64 6.29
CA ILE A 124 7.42 7.62 6.91
C ILE A 124 8.49 8.20 5.96
N LYS A 125 8.43 7.80 4.68
CA LYS A 125 9.32 8.31 3.63
C LYS A 125 9.11 9.82 3.38
N ALA A 126 7.87 10.30 3.47
CA ALA A 126 7.50 11.70 3.25
C ALA A 126 7.98 12.59 4.37
N ASP A 127 7.78 12.19 5.62
CA ASP A 127 8.28 12.92 6.79
C ASP A 127 9.81 13.04 6.75
N THR A 128 10.50 11.94 6.44
CA THR A 128 11.96 11.95 6.28
C THR A 128 12.42 12.91 5.17
N ASN A 129 11.70 12.93 4.04
CA ASN A 129 12.04 13.83 2.94
C ASN A 129 11.76 15.29 3.31
N LYS A 130 10.66 15.57 4.02
CA LYS A 130 10.33 16.90 4.54
C LYS A 130 11.45 17.44 5.42
N ASP A 131 11.92 16.65 6.39
CA ASP A 131 13.01 17.05 7.30
C ASP A 131 14.30 17.37 6.52
N ARG A 132 14.62 16.57 5.50
CA ARG A 132 15.80 16.78 4.65
C ARG A 132 15.69 18.03 3.79
N ILE A 133 14.51 18.29 3.22
CA ILE A 133 14.24 19.51 2.45
C ILE A 133 14.40 20.74 3.34
N GLU A 134 13.85 20.72 4.55
CA GLU A 134 13.95 21.82 5.50
C GLU A 134 15.41 22.09 5.89
N GLN A 135 16.17 21.04 6.22
CA GLN A 135 17.60 21.16 6.52
C GLN A 135 18.41 21.70 5.33
N ALA A 136 18.14 21.21 4.12
CA ALA A 136 18.80 21.68 2.91
C ALA A 136 18.47 23.16 2.64
N ASN A 137 17.23 23.58 2.84
CA ASN A 137 16.80 24.96 2.70
C ASN A 137 17.49 25.89 3.71
N ILE A 138 17.58 25.47 4.99
CA ILE A 138 18.32 26.22 6.01
C ILE A 138 19.80 26.38 5.61
N ARG A 139 20.44 25.34 5.09
CA ARG A 139 21.84 25.40 4.63
C ARG A 139 22.00 26.31 3.41
N ALA A 140 21.11 26.20 2.43
CA ALA A 140 21.12 27.06 1.25
C ALA A 140 20.94 28.53 1.62
N LYS A 141 19.99 28.84 2.53
CA LYS A 141 19.79 30.20 3.03
C LYS A 141 21.04 30.76 3.71
N LYS A 142 21.72 29.97 4.53
CA LYS A 142 23.01 30.36 5.15
C LYS A 142 24.12 30.62 4.13
N LEU A 143 24.09 30.00 2.96
CA LEU A 143 25.07 30.25 1.89
C LEU A 143 24.75 31.52 1.09
N ILE A 144 23.50 31.97 1.09
CA ILE A 144 23.09 33.23 0.45
C ILE A 144 23.29 34.41 1.40
N ASP A 145 23.04 34.21 2.70
CA ASP A 145 23.15 35.25 3.73
C ASP A 145 24.62 35.50 4.19
N ASN A 146 25.59 34.68 3.75
CA ASN A 146 27.04 34.90 3.92
C ASN A 146 27.66 35.48 2.65
#